data_AF-A0A350LQB6-F1
#
_entry.id   AF-A0A350LQB6-F1
#
_cell.length_a   1.000
_cell.length_b   1.000
_cell.length_c   1.000
_cell.angle_alpha   90.00
_cell.angle_beta   90.00
_cell.angle_gamma   90.00
#
_symmetry.space_group_name_H-M   'P 1'
#
loop_
_entity.id
_entity.type
_entity.pdbx_description
1 polymer ?
#
loop_
_entity_poly.entity_id
_entity_poly.type
_entity_poly.pdbx_seq_one_letter_code
_entity_poly.pdbx_strand_id
1 'polypeptide(L)'
;MTLSDIAVRRPVLAAVASLLIIIFGVASLRDLPVRELPDVDNSVVTVTTTYRGAAPEVIDTDITEAVEGAVASIAGIRTISSESRQGRSRVTIEFETGVDIDVAANDVRDAVGRVRGALPDEAEEPQVVKSDADASPVMRLAITSDRMTTAEITDYIDRFIADRLATVAG
;
A
#
# COMPACT_ATOMS: atom_id res chain seq x y z
N MET A 1 -44.62 -28.68 11.77
CA MET A 1 -43.82 -29.59 10.93
C MET A 1 -42.38 -29.17 11.09
N THR A 2 -41.53 -30.06 11.59
CA THR A 2 -40.09 -29.78 11.74
C THR A 2 -39.36 -30.09 10.43
N LEU A 3 -38.16 -29.53 10.22
CA LEU A 3 -37.33 -29.83 9.04
C LEU A 3 -37.11 -31.35 8.88
N SER A 4 -36.95 -32.04 10.01
CA SER A 4 -36.78 -33.50 10.08
C SER A 4 -38.00 -34.27 9.58
N ASP A 5 -39.23 -33.85 9.92
CA ASP A 5 -40.46 -34.51 9.45
C ASP A 5 -40.61 -34.46 7.93
N ILE A 6 -40.21 -33.34 7.31
CA ILE A 6 -40.29 -33.15 5.85
C ILE A 6 -39.23 -33.99 5.14
N ALA A 7 -38.01 -34.03 5.68
CA ALA A 7 -36.91 -34.82 5.14
C ALA A 7 -37.21 -36.33 5.16
N VAL A 8 -37.82 -36.83 6.24
CA VAL A 8 -38.21 -38.25 6.39
C VAL A 8 -39.38 -38.61 5.47
N ARG A 9 -40.40 -37.74 5.34
CA ARG A 9 -41.55 -38.00 4.46
C ARG A 9 -41.26 -37.85 2.98
N ARG A 10 -40.24 -37.07 2.59
CA ARG A 10 -39.84 -36.83 1.19
C ARG A 10 -38.33 -37.02 1.01
N PRO A 11 -37.83 -38.27 1.00
CA PRO A 11 -36.40 -38.55 0.95
C PRO A 11 -35.73 -38.07 -0.34
N VAL A 12 -36.45 -38.08 -1.47
CA VAL A 12 -35.93 -37.55 -2.75
C VAL A 12 -35.70 -36.04 -2.68
N LEU A 13 -36.59 -35.29 -2.02
CA LEU A 13 -36.43 -33.85 -1.87
C LEU A 13 -35.22 -33.52 -0.98
N ALA A 14 -35.02 -34.28 0.10
CA ALA A 14 -33.83 -34.15 0.95
C ALA A 14 -32.54 -34.47 0.17
N ALA A 15 -32.54 -35.53 -0.64
CA ALA A 15 -31.38 -35.90 -1.46
C ALA A 15 -31.02 -34.83 -2.51
N VAL A 16 -32.02 -34.27 -3.20
CA VAL A 16 -31.81 -33.19 -4.17
C VAL A 16 -31.30 -31.92 -3.47
N ALA A 17 -31.85 -31.56 -2.32
CA ALA A 17 -31.37 -30.41 -1.55
C ALA A 17 -29.90 -30.59 -1.11
N SER A 18 -29.53 -31.75 -0.59
CA SER A 18 -28.14 -32.08 -0.26
C SER A 18 -27.22 -32.04 -1.49
N LEU A 19 -27.68 -32.57 -2.63
CA LEU A 19 -26.93 -32.55 -3.87
C LEU A 19 -26.69 -31.12 -4.36
N LEU A 20 -27.69 -30.24 -4.27
CA LEU A 20 -27.55 -28.83 -4.61
C LEU A 20 -26.51 -28.15 -3.71
N ILE A 21 -26.54 -28.40 -2.40
CA ILE A 21 -25.52 -27.86 -1.47
C ILE A 21 -24.12 -28.32 -1.87
N ILE A 22 -23.94 -29.59 -2.23
CA ILE A 22 -22.64 -30.12 -2.67
C ILE A 22 -22.20 -29.44 -3.98
N ILE A 23 -23.09 -29.30 -4.96
CA ILE A 23 -22.77 -28.66 -6.24
C ILE A 23 -22.36 -27.19 -6.02
N PHE A 24 -23.12 -26.43 -5.23
CA PHE A 24 -22.77 -25.05 -4.91
C PHE A 24 -21.47 -24.95 -4.11
N GLY A 25 -21.22 -25.89 -3.19
CA GLY A 25 -19.98 -25.96 -2.44
C GLY A 25 -18.76 -26.19 -3.35
N VAL A 26 -18.84 -27.14 -4.27
CA VAL A 26 -17.75 -27.42 -5.23
C VAL A 26 -17.53 -26.27 -6.20
N ALA A 27 -18.60 -25.62 -6.67
CA ALA A 27 -18.48 -24.43 -7.52
C ALA A 27 -17.80 -23.28 -6.76
N SER A 28 -18.27 -22.97 -5.55
CA SER A 28 -17.71 -21.89 -4.72
C SER A 28 -16.24 -22.13 -4.35
N LEU A 29 -15.84 -23.39 -4.11
CA LEU A 29 -14.44 -23.74 -3.82
C LEU A 29 -13.50 -23.49 -5.00
N ARG A 30 -14.00 -23.52 -6.25
CA ARG A 30 -13.18 -23.26 -7.44
C ARG A 30 -13.02 -21.77 -7.72
N ASP A 31 -14.04 -20.99 -7.38
CA ASP A 31 -14.07 -19.53 -7.62
C ASP A 31 -13.51 -18.72 -6.43
N LEU A 32 -13.23 -19.37 -5.29
CA LEU A 32 -12.74 -18.67 -4.10
C LEU A 32 -11.30 -18.15 -4.36
N PRO A 33 -11.06 -16.82 -4.31
CA PRO A 33 -9.72 -16.28 -4.46
C PRO A 33 -8.86 -16.72 -3.28
N VAL A 34 -7.70 -17.31 -3.57
CA VAL A 34 -6.71 -17.69 -2.57
C VAL A 34 -5.79 -16.49 -2.33
N ARG A 35 -5.79 -15.97 -1.11
CA ARG A 35 -4.93 -14.86 -0.67
C ARG A 35 -4.24 -15.24 0.64
N GLU A 36 -2.97 -14.94 0.79
CA GLU A 36 -2.18 -15.26 1.99
C GLU A 36 -2.56 -14.37 3.19
N LEU A 37 -2.89 -13.10 2.90
CA LEU A 37 -3.36 -12.12 3.87
C LEU A 37 -4.72 -11.57 3.42
N PRO A 38 -5.60 -11.19 4.37
CA PRO A 38 -6.81 -10.46 4.03
C PRO A 38 -6.45 -9.13 3.37
N ASP A 39 -7.31 -8.69 2.45
CA ASP A 39 -7.21 -7.36 1.86
C ASP A 39 -7.52 -6.33 2.95
N VAL A 40 -6.47 -5.72 3.48
CA VAL A 40 -6.57 -4.64 4.45
C VAL A 40 -5.96 -3.41 3.82
N ASP A 41 -6.82 -2.47 3.43
CA ASP A 41 -6.42 -1.14 3.02
C ASP A 41 -5.83 -0.42 4.24
N ASN A 42 -4.53 -0.64 4.49
CA ASN A 42 -3.79 0.14 5.46
C ASN A 42 -3.69 1.56 4.92
N SER A 43 -4.66 2.39 5.32
CA SER A 43 -4.84 3.75 4.84
C SER A 43 -3.75 4.64 5.44
N VAL A 44 -2.53 4.47 4.97
CA VAL A 44 -1.34 5.14 5.49
C VAL A 44 -0.69 5.94 4.37
N VAL A 45 -0.44 7.22 4.59
CA VAL A 45 0.31 8.09 3.68
C VAL A 45 1.59 8.52 4.37
N THR A 46 2.72 8.36 3.69
CA THR A 46 4.03 8.77 4.18
C THR A 46 4.54 9.96 3.37
N VAL A 47 4.92 11.02 4.07
CA VAL A 47 5.62 12.18 3.51
C VAL A 47 7.09 12.06 3.89
N THR A 48 7.98 12.08 2.91
CA THR A 48 9.43 12.07 3.13
C THR A 48 10.05 13.33 2.56
N THR A 49 10.82 14.03 3.38
CA THR A 49 11.55 15.24 2.97
C THR A 49 13.02 15.06 3.29
N THR A 50 13.89 15.32 2.32
CA THR A 50 15.34 15.20 2.48
C THR A 50 15.95 16.59 2.65
N TYR A 51 16.74 16.80 3.70
CA TYR A 51 17.52 18.02 3.89
C TYR A 51 18.96 17.67 4.23
N ARG A 52 19.78 17.49 3.20
CA ARG A 52 21.13 16.92 3.33
C ARG A 52 22.01 17.79 4.22
N GLY A 53 22.64 17.17 5.22
CA GLY A 53 23.58 17.84 6.11
C GLY A 53 22.96 18.50 7.34
N ALA A 54 21.63 18.56 7.45
CA ALA A 54 20.96 19.08 8.64
C ALA A 54 20.94 18.06 9.79
N ALA A 55 21.07 18.57 11.02
CA ALA A 55 20.96 17.80 12.25
C ALA A 55 19.48 17.39 12.49
N PRO A 56 19.23 16.27 13.20
CA PRO A 56 17.87 15.81 13.49
C PRO A 56 16.99 16.89 14.12
N GLU A 57 17.54 17.70 15.04
CA GLU A 57 16.81 18.74 15.76
C GLU A 57 16.37 19.88 14.84
N VAL A 58 17.23 20.26 13.88
CA VAL A 58 16.91 21.28 12.87
C VAL A 58 15.81 20.77 11.94
N ILE A 59 15.91 19.50 11.52
CA ILE A 59 14.90 18.86 10.67
C ILE A 59 13.55 18.80 11.38
N ASP A 60 13.56 18.51 12.67
CA ASP A 60 12.34 18.42 13.46
C ASP A 60 11.58 19.75 13.47
N THR A 61 12.25 20.83 13.85
CA THR A 61 11.65 22.17 13.94
C THR A 61 11.34 22.78 12.58
N ASP A 62 12.26 22.72 11.61
CA ASP A 62 12.12 23.46 10.35
C ASP A 62 11.34 22.70 9.27
N ILE A 63 11.20 21.38 9.39
CA ILE A 63 10.54 20.53 8.37
C ILE A 63 9.41 19.72 8.98
N THR A 64 9.70 18.90 9.99
CA THR A 64 8.72 17.94 10.52
C THR A 64 7.51 18.65 11.11
N GLU A 65 7.70 19.61 12.00
CA GLU A 65 6.61 20.40 12.61
C GLU A 65 5.76 21.14 11.56
N ALA A 66 6.42 21.71 10.54
CA ALA A 66 5.73 22.43 9.46
C ALA A 66 4.84 21.48 8.61
N VAL A 67 5.35 20.28 8.30
CA VAL A 67 4.59 19.26 7.56
C VAL A 67 3.45 18.71 8.40
N GLU A 68 3.71 18.36 9.67
CA GLU A 68 2.68 17.88 10.61
C GLU A 68 1.55 18.88 10.78
N GLY A 69 1.89 20.16 11.01
CA GLY A 69 0.91 21.22 11.14
C GLY A 69 0.04 21.41 9.89
N ALA A 70 0.62 21.21 8.70
CA ALA A 70 -0.13 21.30 7.44
C ALA A 70 -1.15 20.17 7.29
N VAL A 71 -0.73 18.94 7.57
CA VAL A 71 -1.55 17.73 7.36
C VAL A 71 -2.56 17.51 8.48
N ALA A 72 -2.34 18.04 9.68
CA ALA A 72 -3.25 17.92 10.83
C ALA A 72 -4.67 18.47 10.58
N SER A 73 -4.85 19.29 9.54
CA SER A 73 -6.14 19.85 9.14
C SER A 73 -6.98 18.93 8.25
N ILE A 74 -6.43 17.81 7.79
CA ILE A 74 -7.11 16.87 6.89
C ILE A 74 -8.08 16.00 7.70
N ALA A 75 -9.27 15.79 7.15
CA ALA A 75 -10.30 14.98 7.80
C ALA A 75 -9.97 13.49 7.74
N GLY A 76 -10.42 12.74 8.76
CA GLY A 76 -10.29 11.29 8.78
C GLY A 76 -8.89 10.77 9.16
N ILE A 77 -8.02 11.62 9.68
CA ILE A 77 -6.75 11.18 10.28
C ILE A 77 -7.03 10.49 11.63
N ARG A 78 -6.51 9.28 11.79
CA ARG A 78 -6.52 8.51 13.03
C ARG A 78 -5.31 8.84 13.90
N THR A 79 -4.11 8.85 13.30
CA THR A 79 -2.88 9.21 14.00
C THR A 79 -1.83 9.78 13.04
N ILE A 80 -0.95 10.63 13.58
CA ILE A 80 0.21 11.18 12.90
C ILE A 80 1.42 10.76 13.74
N SER A 81 2.43 10.20 13.08
CA SER A 81 3.70 9.85 13.69
C SER A 81 4.83 10.35 12.81
N SER A 82 5.88 10.89 13.42
CA SER A 82 7.02 11.44 12.71
C SER A 82 8.33 10.91 13.25
N GLU A 83 9.33 10.89 12.38
CA GLU A 83 10.68 10.52 12.72
C GLU A 83 11.66 11.43 11.98
N SER A 84 12.40 12.22 12.75
CA SER A 84 13.46 13.11 12.26
C SER A 84 14.81 12.43 12.46
N ARG A 85 15.55 12.21 11.37
CA ARG A 85 16.93 11.68 11.40
C ARG A 85 17.85 12.61 10.65
N GLN A 86 19.16 12.45 10.85
CA GLN A 86 20.14 13.26 10.12
C GLN A 86 19.89 13.18 8.61
N GLY A 87 19.70 14.34 7.99
CA GLY A 87 19.47 14.45 6.56
C GLY A 87 18.05 14.16 6.06
N ARG A 88 17.10 13.68 6.91
CA ARG A 88 15.78 13.23 6.46
C ARG A 88 14.69 13.35 7.54
N SER A 89 13.53 13.86 7.14
CA SER A 89 12.26 13.77 7.88
C SER A 89 11.36 12.72 7.24
N ARG A 90 10.65 11.94 8.07
CA ARG A 90 9.57 11.05 7.66
C ARG A 90 8.34 11.32 8.53
N VAL A 91 7.23 11.70 7.92
CA VAL A 91 5.92 11.86 8.56
C VAL A 91 4.98 10.79 8.03
N THR A 92 4.41 10.00 8.91
CA THR A 92 3.50 8.88 8.60
C THR A 92 2.12 9.21 9.16
N ILE A 93 1.15 9.29 8.26
CA ILE A 93 -0.23 9.68 8.53
C ILE A 93 -1.09 8.45 8.33
N GLU A 94 -1.77 8.01 9.37
CA GLU A 94 -2.72 6.91 9.32
C GLU A 94 -4.15 7.45 9.37
N PHE A 95 -4.99 6.99 8.45
CA PHE A 95 -6.38 7.38 8.32
C PHE A 95 -7.33 6.35 8.94
N GLU A 96 -8.54 6.79 9.24
CA GLU A 96 -9.64 5.93 9.68
C GLU A 96 -10.01 4.90 8.60
N THR A 97 -10.54 3.75 9.02
CA THR A 97 -10.97 2.71 8.09
C THR A 97 -12.10 3.21 7.18
N GLY A 98 -11.97 2.96 5.88
CA GLY A 98 -12.97 3.33 4.87
C GLY A 98 -12.76 4.71 4.23
N VAL A 99 -11.67 5.41 4.57
CA VAL A 99 -11.20 6.58 3.82
C VAL A 99 -10.59 6.12 2.49
N ASP A 100 -10.94 6.81 1.42
CA ASP A 100 -10.31 6.60 0.11
C ASP A 100 -8.86 7.11 0.16
N ILE A 101 -7.89 6.20 0.03
CA ILE A 101 -6.47 6.51 0.14
C ILE A 101 -5.96 7.40 -0.99
N ASP A 102 -6.59 7.36 -2.17
CA ASP A 102 -6.20 8.21 -3.29
C ASP A 102 -6.64 9.65 -3.05
N VAL A 103 -7.86 9.85 -2.54
CA VAL A 103 -8.35 11.16 -2.11
C VAL A 103 -7.49 11.70 -0.97
N ALA A 104 -7.24 10.89 0.06
CA ALA A 104 -6.40 11.28 1.19
C ALA A 104 -4.96 11.65 0.76
N ALA A 105 -4.37 10.89 -0.16
CA ALA A 105 -3.04 11.20 -0.69
C ALA A 105 -3.02 12.52 -1.50
N ASN A 106 -4.09 12.84 -2.23
CA ASN A 106 -4.24 14.12 -2.90
C ASN A 106 -4.35 15.27 -1.89
N ASP A 107 -5.19 15.12 -0.86
CA ASP A 107 -5.35 16.13 0.19
C ASP A 107 -4.03 16.38 0.95
N VAL A 108 -3.26 15.33 1.20
CA VAL A 108 -1.91 15.43 1.79
C VAL A 108 -0.96 16.18 0.87
N ARG A 109 -0.93 15.86 -0.44
CA ARG A 109 -0.10 16.61 -1.41
C ARG A 109 -0.47 18.08 -1.45
N ASP A 110 -1.76 18.41 -1.44
CA ASP A 110 -2.23 19.77 -1.45
C ASP A 110 -1.87 20.50 -0.16
N ALA A 111 -2.00 19.85 1.00
CA ALA A 111 -1.62 20.41 2.29
C ALA A 111 -0.12 20.70 2.39
N VAL A 112 0.71 19.74 2.00
CA VAL A 112 2.17 19.89 1.99
C VAL A 112 2.60 20.94 0.96
N GLY A 113 1.92 21.01 -0.19
CA GLY A 113 2.15 22.02 -1.21
C GLY A 113 1.94 23.46 -0.71
N ARG A 114 0.98 23.68 0.20
CA ARG A 114 0.73 25.01 0.80
C ARG A 114 1.85 25.48 1.72
N VAL A 115 2.49 24.56 2.44
CA VAL A 115 3.59 24.88 3.38
C VAL A 115 4.96 24.76 2.76
N ARG A 116 5.06 24.37 1.48
CA ARG A 116 6.32 24.27 0.74
C ARG A 116 7.16 25.57 0.83
N GLY A 117 6.52 26.72 0.77
CA GLY A 117 7.21 28.02 0.88
C GLY A 117 7.71 28.38 2.28
N ALA A 118 7.34 27.60 3.31
CA ALA A 118 7.85 27.73 4.67
C ALA A 118 9.01 26.77 4.96
N LEU A 119 9.30 25.82 4.05
CA LEU A 119 10.43 24.92 4.17
C LEU A 119 11.73 25.63 3.74
N PRO A 120 12.90 25.25 4.28
CA PRO A 120 14.18 25.78 3.83
C PRO A 120 14.42 25.54 2.33
N ASP A 121 14.97 26.54 1.62
CA ASP A 121 15.23 26.48 0.17
C ASP A 121 16.18 25.32 -0.24
N GLU A 122 17.01 24.87 0.71
CA GLU A 122 17.99 23.80 0.53
C GLU A 122 17.40 22.40 0.74
N ALA A 123 16.16 22.32 1.25
CA ALA A 123 15.45 21.05 1.40
C ALA A 123 14.91 20.60 0.04
N GLU A 124 14.95 19.28 -0.19
CA GLU A 124 14.34 18.68 -1.36
C GLU A 124 12.81 18.73 -1.26
N GLU A 125 12.15 18.64 -2.41
CA GLU A 125 10.69 18.63 -2.47
C GLU A 125 10.11 17.43 -1.70
N PRO A 126 9.15 17.66 -0.78
CA PRO A 126 8.51 16.58 -0.04
C PRO A 126 7.86 15.57 -0.98
N GLN A 127 8.18 14.29 -0.78
CA GLN A 127 7.60 13.19 -1.55
C GLN A 127 6.46 12.54 -0.76
N VAL A 128 5.27 12.52 -1.34
CA VAL A 128 4.08 11.90 -0.74
C VAL A 128 3.86 10.53 -1.38
N VAL A 129 3.96 9.49 -0.56
CA VAL A 129 3.82 8.08 -0.96
C VAL A 129 2.69 7.46 -0.16
N LYS A 130 1.69 6.89 -0.83
CA LYS A 130 0.66 6.06 -0.20
C LYS A 130 1.24 4.68 0.12
N SER A 131 0.89 4.11 1.26
CA SER A 131 1.10 2.69 1.51
C SER A 131 0.17 1.93 0.58
N ASP A 132 0.78 1.13 -0.26
CA ASP A 132 0.08 0.21 -1.12
C ASP A 132 0.38 -1.20 -0.58
N ALA A 133 -0.64 -1.98 -0.27
CA ALA A 133 -0.45 -3.38 0.11
C ALA A 133 0.20 -4.18 -1.04
N ASP A 134 0.06 -3.69 -2.27
CA ASP A 134 0.69 -4.24 -3.47
C ASP A 134 2.14 -3.74 -3.68
N ALA A 135 2.65 -2.82 -2.84
CA ALA A 135 4.04 -2.37 -2.92
C ALA A 135 5.06 -3.45 -2.50
N SER A 136 4.60 -4.50 -1.81
CA SER A 136 5.46 -5.66 -1.54
C SER A 136 5.67 -6.43 -2.85
N PRO A 137 6.91 -6.51 -3.36
CA PRO A 137 7.15 -7.16 -4.65
C PRO A 137 6.75 -8.63 -4.58
N VAL A 138 5.87 -9.07 -5.49
CA VAL A 138 5.47 -10.47 -5.65
C VAL A 138 6.69 -11.38 -5.85
N MET A 139 7.74 -10.84 -6.49
CA MET A 139 9.01 -11.54 -6.70
C MET A 139 10.18 -10.56 -6.64
N ARG A 140 11.24 -10.91 -5.92
CA ARG A 140 12.54 -10.21 -5.98
C ARG A 140 13.54 -11.06 -6.77
N LEU A 141 14.09 -10.49 -7.82
CA LEU A 141 15.07 -11.14 -8.68
C LEU A 141 16.45 -10.50 -8.47
N ALA A 142 17.46 -11.32 -8.24
CA ALA A 142 18.86 -10.90 -8.21
C ALA A 142 19.58 -11.51 -9.41
N ILE A 143 20.24 -10.68 -10.20
CA ILE A 143 20.96 -11.09 -11.40
C ILE A 143 22.46 -10.92 -11.15
N THR A 144 23.22 -11.98 -11.45
CA THR A 144 24.67 -12.02 -11.32
C THR A 144 25.29 -12.56 -12.60
N SER A 145 26.51 -12.11 -12.91
CA SER A 145 27.27 -12.56 -14.08
C SER A 145 28.77 -12.54 -13.76
N ASP A 146 29.46 -13.63 -14.09
CA ASP A 146 30.92 -13.72 -13.95
C ASP A 146 31.67 -13.03 -15.10
N ARG A 147 30.94 -12.55 -16.12
CA ARG A 147 31.51 -11.99 -17.36
C ARG A 147 31.12 -10.54 -17.62
N MET A 148 30.16 -10.00 -16.89
CA MET A 148 29.65 -8.64 -17.07
C MET A 148 29.88 -7.85 -15.79
N THR A 149 30.32 -6.61 -15.95
CA THR A 149 30.38 -5.64 -14.86
C THR A 149 28.99 -5.23 -14.42
N THR A 150 28.85 -4.65 -13.23
CA THR A 150 27.58 -4.16 -12.71
C THR A 150 26.88 -3.20 -13.68
N ALA A 151 27.64 -2.30 -14.33
CA ALA A 151 27.08 -1.36 -15.29
C ALA A 151 26.51 -2.06 -16.54
N GLU A 152 27.21 -3.07 -17.05
CA GLU A 152 26.75 -3.87 -18.19
C GLU A 152 25.52 -4.72 -17.84
N ILE A 153 25.45 -5.23 -16.62
CA ILE A 153 24.27 -5.95 -16.11
C ILE A 153 23.07 -5.01 -16.05
N THR A 154 23.21 -3.81 -15.49
CA THR A 154 22.13 -2.82 -15.43
C THR A 154 21.63 -2.45 -16.83
N ASP A 155 22.53 -2.13 -17.75
CA ASP A 155 22.15 -1.79 -19.14
C ASP A 155 21.43 -2.95 -19.85
N TYR A 156 21.87 -4.19 -19.61
CA TYR A 156 21.21 -5.37 -20.16
C TYR A 156 19.81 -5.59 -19.58
N ILE A 157 19.65 -5.40 -18.26
CA ILE A 157 18.34 -5.52 -17.59
C ILE A 157 17.36 -4.49 -18.14
N ASP A 158 17.76 -3.22 -18.20
CA ASP A 158 16.88 -2.14 -18.62
C ASP A 158 16.42 -2.31 -20.08
N ARG A 159 17.32 -2.74 -20.98
CA ARG A 159 16.99 -2.86 -22.41
C ARG A 159 16.20 -4.10 -22.78
N PHE A 160 16.37 -5.21 -22.07
CA PHE A 160 15.86 -6.51 -22.54
C PHE A 160 14.96 -7.24 -21.55
N ILE A 161 15.10 -6.98 -20.25
CA ILE A 161 14.43 -7.74 -19.20
C ILE A 161 13.28 -6.93 -18.61
N ALA A 162 13.52 -5.65 -18.27
CA ALA A 162 12.55 -4.79 -17.59
C ALA A 162 11.23 -4.67 -18.37
N ASP A 163 11.30 -4.26 -19.64
CA ASP A 163 10.11 -4.09 -20.50
C ASP A 163 9.32 -5.38 -20.68
N ARG A 164 10.02 -6.52 -20.83
CA ARG A 164 9.35 -7.82 -21.01
C ARG A 164 8.60 -8.23 -19.76
N LEU A 165 9.21 -8.06 -18.58
CA LEU A 165 8.56 -8.36 -17.31
C LEU A 165 7.37 -7.44 -17.03
N ALA A 166 7.45 -6.16 -17.42
CA ALA A 166 6.35 -5.21 -17.26
C ALA A 166 5.11 -5.54 -18.10
N THR A 167 5.26 -6.30 -19.19
CA THR A 167 4.14 -6.72 -20.05
C THR A 167 3.47 -8.04 -19.65
N VAL A 168 4.00 -8.74 -18.63
CA VAL A 168 3.40 -9.99 -18.17
C VAL A 168 2.06 -9.69 -17.51
N ALA A 169 1.01 -10.43 -17.89
CA ALA A 169 -0.30 -10.29 -17.27
C ALA A 169 -0.21 -10.69 -15.79
N GLY A 170 -0.43 -9.73 -14.91
CA GLY A 170 -0.46 -9.82 -13.45
C GLY A 170 -1.42 -8.79 -12.91
#